data_AF-A0ABD2Y6K7-F1
#
_entry.id   AF-A0ABD2Y6K7-F1
#
_cell.length_a   1.000
_cell.length_b   1.000
_cell.length_c   1.000
_cell.angle_alpha   90.00
_cell.angle_beta   90.00
_cell.angle_gamma   90.00
#
_symmetry.space_group_name_H-M   'P 1'
#
loop_
_entity.id
_entity.type
_entity.pdbx_description
1 polymer ?
#
loop_
_entity_poly.entity_id
_entity_poly.type
_entity_poly.pdbx_seq_one_letter_code
_entity_poly.pdbx_strand_id
1 'polypeptide(L)'
;MAIRKGDSVEICNNEDGLFGSYYEAKIITKKGKNKFLVEYKTLVKQEGETELLKEVVEASKVRPSPPQLSVPEFYVLDKVDAFDNDGWWVGKITGRTSHEYYVYFESSGEEFLYPFGSLRLHQEYENGQWILPPRKRLRNA
;
A
#
# COMPACT_ATOMS: atom_id res chain seq x y z
N MET A 1 -18.37 -6.06 -1.21
CA MET A 1 -18.14 -6.73 0.09
C MET A 1 -18.36 -5.73 1.21
N ALA A 2 -18.82 -6.16 2.39
CA ALA A 2 -18.99 -5.27 3.54
C ALA A 2 -17.86 -5.49 4.55
N ILE A 3 -17.09 -4.45 4.87
CA ILE A 3 -16.03 -4.47 5.88
C ILE A 3 -16.64 -4.64 7.27
N ARG A 4 -16.08 -5.54 8.07
CA ARG A 4 -16.57 -5.93 9.41
C ARG A 4 -15.46 -5.86 10.45
N LYS A 5 -15.86 -5.90 11.72
CA LYS A 5 -14.94 -6.04 12.84
C LYS A 5 -14.08 -7.29 12.67
N GLY A 6 -12.76 -7.14 12.81
CA GLY A 6 -11.78 -8.20 12.67
C GLY A 6 -11.10 -8.28 11.30
N ASP A 7 -11.69 -7.66 10.27
CA ASP A 7 -11.15 -7.68 8.92
C ASP A 7 -9.81 -6.95 8.86
N SER A 8 -8.88 -7.50 8.06
CA SER A 8 -7.64 -6.82 7.68
C SER A 8 -7.93 -5.90 6.50
N VAL A 9 -7.46 -4.67 6.62
CA VAL A 9 -7.73 -3.58 5.69
C VAL A 9 -6.45 -2.78 5.45
N GLU A 10 -6.49 -1.94 4.43
CA GLU A 10 -5.50 -0.89 4.22
C GLU A 10 -6.18 0.48 4.32
N ILE A 11 -5.49 1.41 4.99
CA ILE A 11 -5.91 2.79 5.10
C ILE A 11 -5.19 3.58 4.01
N CYS A 12 -5.96 4.08 3.06
CA CYS A 12 -5.49 4.95 1.99
C CYS A 12 -5.35 6.36 2.52
N ASN A 13 -4.14 6.92 2.48
CA ASN A 13 -3.96 8.32 2.80
C ASN A 13 -3.95 9.18 1.54
N ASN A 14 -4.82 10.19 1.53
CA ASN A 14 -4.95 11.17 0.44
C ASN A 14 -4.56 12.58 0.93
N GLU A 15 -3.94 12.70 2.10
CA GLU A 15 -3.45 13.97 2.64
C GLU A 15 -2.12 14.37 1.96
N ASP A 16 -1.90 15.67 1.81
CA ASP A 16 -0.68 16.22 1.21
C ASP A 16 0.57 15.70 1.95
N GLY A 17 1.49 15.07 1.21
CA GLY A 17 2.70 14.44 1.75
C GLY A 17 2.57 12.93 2.07
N LEU A 18 1.36 12.39 2.17
CA LEU A 18 1.10 10.95 2.35
C LEU A 18 0.32 10.34 1.18
N PHE A 19 0.15 11.12 0.10
CA PHE A 19 -0.57 10.72 -1.09
C PHE A 19 0.04 9.47 -1.73
N GLY A 20 -0.78 8.44 -1.89
CA GLY A 20 -0.34 7.15 -2.45
C GLY A 20 0.30 6.21 -1.43
N SER A 21 0.08 6.44 -0.13
CA SER A 21 0.46 5.49 0.93
C SER A 21 -0.73 4.63 1.38
N TYR A 22 -0.44 3.37 1.69
CA TYR A 22 -1.37 2.41 2.27
C TYR A 22 -0.79 1.81 3.54
N TYR A 23 -1.49 2.03 4.66
CA TYR A 23 -1.08 1.48 5.95
C TYR A 23 -1.96 0.29 6.33
N GLU A 24 -1.32 -0.83 6.69
CA GLU A 24 -2.05 -2.02 7.08
C GLU A 24 -2.69 -1.84 8.46
N ALA A 25 -3.97 -2.19 8.56
CA ALA A 25 -4.72 -2.07 9.80
C ALA A 25 -5.76 -3.18 9.96
N LYS A 26 -6.33 -3.26 11.15
CA LYS A 26 -7.43 -4.15 11.50
C LYS A 26 -8.62 -3.35 11.99
N ILE A 27 -9.83 -3.73 11.55
CA ILE A 27 -11.06 -3.08 12.03
C ILE A 27 -11.35 -3.53 13.47
N ILE A 28 -11.33 -2.60 14.41
CA ILE A 28 -11.67 -2.85 15.82
C ILE A 28 -13.17 -2.75 16.04
N THR A 29 -13.79 -1.69 15.52
CA THR A 29 -15.25 -1.54 15.57
C THR A 29 -15.74 -0.46 14.60
N LYS A 30 -17.03 -0.50 14.26
CA LYS A 30 -17.68 0.58 13.52
C LYS A 30 -18.04 1.72 14.48
N LYS A 31 -17.73 2.95 14.08
CA LYS A 31 -18.06 4.18 14.83
C LYS A 31 -19.07 4.99 14.01
N GLY A 32 -20.36 4.81 14.27
CA GLY A 32 -21.42 5.50 13.51
C GLY A 32 -21.64 4.89 12.11
N LYS A 33 -22.09 5.70 11.15
CA LYS A 33 -22.48 5.20 9.81
C LYS A 33 -21.29 4.99 8.86
N ASN A 34 -20.35 5.93 8.86
CA ASN A 34 -19.28 6.04 7.85
C ASN A 34 -17.87 6.09 8.44
N LYS A 35 -17.66 5.67 9.70
CA LYS A 35 -16.31 5.63 10.30
C LYS A 35 -16.02 4.28 10.93
N PHE A 36 -14.73 3.95 10.99
CA PHE A 36 -14.21 2.77 11.66
C PHE A 36 -13.15 3.19 12.66
N LEU A 37 -13.13 2.54 13.82
CA LEU A 37 -11.95 2.51 14.68
C LEU A 37 -11.05 1.39 14.17
N VAL A 38 -9.83 1.73 13.79
CA VAL A 38 -8.83 0.80 13.27
C VAL A 38 -7.62 0.76 14.20
N GLU A 39 -6.91 -0.37 14.18
CA GLU A 39 -5.62 -0.55 14.85
C GLU A 39 -4.60 -0.86 13.74
N TYR A 40 -3.58 -0.02 13.60
CA TYR A 40 -2.53 -0.21 12.60
C TYR A 40 -1.63 -1.38 12.99
N LYS A 41 -1.03 -2.06 12.01
CA LYS A 41 -0.13 -3.20 12.27
C LYS A 41 1.31 -2.80 12.54
N THR A 42 1.75 -1.69 11.95
CA THR A 42 3.15 -1.26 11.90
C THR A 42 3.37 0.07 12.63
N LEU A 43 2.35 0.92 12.72
CA LEU A 43 2.42 2.20 13.42
C LEU A 43 2.18 2.07 14.93
N VAL A 44 3.00 2.74 15.72
CA VAL A 44 2.88 2.87 17.19
C VAL A 44 2.44 4.28 17.59
N LYS A 45 1.89 4.43 18.81
CA LYS A 45 1.40 5.74 19.28
C LYS A 45 2.50 6.78 19.46
N GLN A 46 3.64 6.36 20.01
CA GLN A 46 4.80 7.21 20.26
C GLN A 46 6.08 6.40 20.02
N GLU A 47 7.15 7.09 19.67
CA GLU A 47 8.46 6.48 19.46
C GLU A 47 8.93 5.80 20.75
N GLY A 48 9.29 4.52 20.66
CA GLY A 48 9.72 3.71 21.81
C GLY A 48 8.60 2.96 22.54
N GLU A 49 7.34 3.16 22.15
CA GLU A 49 6.22 2.36 22.67
C GLU A 49 5.99 1.09 21.83
N THR A 50 5.38 0.08 22.45
CA THR A 50 4.94 -1.15 21.78
C THR A 50 3.43 -1.17 21.50
N GLU A 51 2.70 -0.16 21.97
CA GLU A 51 1.26 -0.07 21.73
C GLU A 51 0.98 0.45 20.32
N LEU A 52 0.30 -0.38 19.53
CA LEU A 52 -0.11 -0.04 18.17
C LEU A 52 -1.08 1.15 18.16
N LEU A 53 -0.91 2.02 17.16
CA LEU A 53 -1.73 3.19 16.95
C LEU A 53 -3.18 2.78 16.64
N LYS A 54 -4.13 3.46 17.29
CA LYS A 54 -5.57 3.32 17.03
C LYS A 54 -6.15 4.65 16.63
N GLU A 55 -6.92 4.64 15.54
CA GLU A 55 -7.47 5.87 14.96
C GLU A 55 -8.89 5.66 14.45
N VAL A 56 -9.70 6.72 14.49
CA VAL A 56 -11.01 6.74 13.85
C VAL A 56 -10.87 7.31 12.44
N VAL A 57 -11.05 6.46 11.44
CA VAL A 57 -10.89 6.81 10.02
C VAL A 57 -12.23 6.78 9.28
N GLU A 58 -12.35 7.59 8.23
CA GLU A 58 -13.51 7.58 7.33
C GLU A 58 -13.54 6.30 6.51
N ALA A 59 -14.72 5.72 6.32
CA ALA A 59 -14.93 4.50 5.55
C ALA A 59 -14.47 4.62 4.09
N SER A 60 -14.44 5.85 3.54
CA SER A 60 -13.93 6.12 2.19
C SER A 60 -12.41 6.00 2.08
N LYS A 61 -11.68 6.09 3.20
CA LYS A 61 -10.22 5.87 3.25
C LYS A 61 -9.86 4.40 3.48
N VAL A 62 -10.84 3.51 3.62
CA VAL A 62 -10.59 2.09 3.93
C VAL A 62 -10.87 1.22 2.73
N ARG A 63 -9.89 0.40 2.35
CA ARG A 63 -10.07 -0.71 1.40
C ARG A 63 -9.73 -2.05 2.07
N PRO A 64 -10.26 -3.19 1.60
CA PRO A 64 -9.80 -4.50 2.05
C PRO A 64 -8.28 -4.67 1.83
N SER A 65 -7.65 -5.67 2.46
CA SER A 65 -6.29 -6.03 2.06
C SER A 65 -6.27 -6.59 0.63
N PRO A 66 -5.29 -6.22 -0.20
CA PRO A 66 -5.15 -6.72 -1.56
C PRO A 66 -4.91 -8.24 -1.56
N PRO A 67 -5.37 -8.95 -2.61
CA PRO A 67 -5.03 -10.35 -2.77
C PRO A 67 -3.51 -10.48 -2.99
N GLN A 68 -2.93 -11.53 -2.43
CA GLN A 68 -1.51 -11.83 -2.63
C GLN A 68 -1.28 -12.27 -4.07
N LEU A 69 -0.48 -11.51 -4.79
CA LEU A 69 -0.03 -11.83 -6.14
C LEU A 69 1.46 -12.12 -6.10
N SER A 70 1.85 -13.33 -6.50
CA SER A 70 3.25 -13.68 -6.67
C SER A 70 3.63 -13.49 -8.14
N VAL A 71 4.74 -12.79 -8.37
CA VAL A 71 5.35 -12.64 -9.68
C VAL A 71 6.80 -13.10 -9.60
N PRO A 72 7.38 -13.63 -10.69
CA PRO A 72 8.78 -14.03 -10.68
C PRO A 72 9.73 -12.82 -10.70
N GLU A 73 9.30 -11.70 -11.27
CA GLU A 73 10.07 -10.46 -11.40
C GLU A 73 9.13 -9.27 -11.69
N PHE A 74 9.68 -8.06 -11.55
CA PHE A 74 9.06 -6.81 -11.98
C PHE A 74 9.73 -6.28 -13.26
N TYR A 75 8.97 -5.58 -14.09
CA TYR A 75 9.44 -4.98 -15.34
C TYR A 75 9.43 -3.45 -15.24
N VAL A 76 10.29 -2.79 -16.03
CA VAL A 76 10.24 -1.34 -16.20
C VAL A 76 8.83 -0.92 -16.62
N LEU A 77 8.33 0.16 -16.01
CA LEU A 77 6.97 0.68 -16.06
C LEU A 77 5.91 -0.10 -15.25
N ASP A 78 6.24 -1.23 -14.62
CA ASP A 78 5.31 -1.84 -13.66
C ASP A 78 5.03 -0.85 -12.53
N LYS A 79 3.74 -0.64 -12.24
CA LYS A 79 3.29 0.08 -11.05
C LYS A 79 3.37 -0.86 -9.85
N VAL A 80 4.08 -0.47 -8.81
CA VAL A 80 4.37 -1.28 -7.63
C VAL A 80 4.01 -0.51 -6.37
N ASP A 81 3.78 -1.22 -5.27
CA ASP A 81 3.85 -0.64 -3.95
C ASP A 81 5.18 -1.05 -3.31
N ALA A 82 5.95 -0.10 -2.82
CA ALA A 82 7.18 -0.33 -2.06
C ALA A 82 6.91 -0.20 -0.55
N PHE A 83 7.38 -1.16 0.23
CA PHE A 83 7.25 -1.12 1.68
C PHE A 83 8.38 -0.27 2.28
N ASP A 84 8.00 0.89 2.82
CA ASP A 84 8.90 1.86 3.42
C ASP A 84 8.14 2.72 4.46
N ASN A 85 8.83 3.26 5.47
CA ASN A 85 8.22 4.08 6.53
C ASN A 85 6.91 3.47 7.07
N ASP A 86 6.94 2.17 7.39
CA ASP A 86 5.84 1.38 7.95
C ASP A 86 4.58 1.27 7.06
N GLY A 87 4.66 1.66 5.79
CA GLY A 87 3.56 1.66 4.84
C GLY A 87 3.94 1.19 3.44
N TRP A 88 2.93 1.00 2.61
CA TRP A 88 3.07 0.67 1.19
C TRP A 88 2.92 1.92 0.33
N TRP A 89 3.94 2.27 -0.44
CA TRP A 89 4.00 3.50 -1.23
C TRP A 89 3.95 3.22 -2.72
N VAL A 90 3.01 3.86 -3.40
CA VAL A 90 2.84 3.71 -4.85
C VAL A 90 4.02 4.29 -5.60
N GLY A 91 4.70 3.46 -6.38
CA GLY A 91 5.79 3.87 -7.26
C GLY A 91 5.76 3.14 -8.60
N LYS A 92 6.77 3.41 -9.42
CA LYS A 92 6.95 2.80 -10.74
C LYS A 92 8.36 2.30 -10.89
N ILE A 93 8.51 1.10 -11.43
CA ILE A 93 9.82 0.53 -11.74
C ILE A 93 10.44 1.30 -12.91
N THR A 94 11.63 1.83 -12.72
CA THR A 94 12.41 2.56 -13.75
C THR A 94 13.63 1.78 -14.20
N GLY A 95 14.11 0.84 -13.39
CA GLY A 95 15.26 0.02 -13.69
C GLY A 95 15.45 -1.10 -12.68
N ARG A 96 16.52 -1.90 -12.85
CA ARG A 96 16.93 -2.92 -11.89
C ARG A 96 18.44 -3.11 -11.87
N THR A 97 18.93 -3.57 -10.74
CA THR A 97 20.29 -4.13 -10.58
C THR A 97 20.20 -5.66 -10.62
N SER A 98 21.25 -6.34 -10.16
CA SER A 98 21.24 -7.80 -10.02
C SER A 98 20.32 -8.32 -8.91
N HIS A 99 20.02 -7.50 -7.88
CA HIS A 99 19.30 -7.95 -6.68
C HIS A 99 18.12 -7.02 -6.28
N GLU A 100 18.05 -5.82 -6.85
CA GLU A 100 17.13 -4.76 -6.43
C GLU A 100 16.50 -4.04 -7.63
N TYR A 101 15.46 -3.28 -7.37
CA TYR A 101 14.74 -2.50 -8.38
C TYR A 101 14.76 -1.02 -8.03
N TYR A 102 14.95 -0.18 -9.03
CA TYR A 102 14.75 1.25 -8.91
C TYR A 102 13.25 1.56 -8.98
N VAL A 103 12.74 2.24 -7.96
CA VAL A 103 11.35 2.66 -7.84
C VAL A 103 11.31 4.17 -7.78
N TYR A 104 10.63 4.76 -8.75
CA TYR A 104 10.36 6.19 -8.82
C TYR A 104 9.00 6.51 -8.20
N PHE A 105 8.97 7.51 -7.31
CA PHE A 105 7.76 8.00 -6.65
C PHE A 105 7.31 9.31 -7.29
N GLU A 106 6.17 9.29 -7.97
CA GLU A 106 5.64 10.48 -8.67
C GLU A 106 5.29 11.61 -7.69
N SER A 107 4.97 11.30 -6.44
CA SER A 107 4.60 12.28 -5.41
C SER A 107 5.78 13.13 -4.93
N SER A 108 6.97 12.55 -4.75
CA SER A 108 8.17 13.28 -4.33
C SER A 108 9.11 13.63 -5.49
N GLY A 109 9.00 12.94 -6.62
CA GLY A 109 9.92 13.05 -7.74
C GLY A 109 11.27 12.35 -7.50
N GLU A 110 11.35 11.50 -6.48
CA GLU A 110 12.56 10.79 -6.08
C GLU A 110 12.56 9.33 -6.56
N GLU A 111 13.76 8.74 -6.59
CA GLU A 111 13.98 7.35 -6.96
C GLU A 111 14.86 6.65 -5.91
N PHE A 112 14.44 5.47 -5.48
CA PHE A 112 15.14 4.67 -4.48
C PHE A 112 15.25 3.21 -4.91
N LEU A 113 16.20 2.49 -4.32
CA LEU A 113 16.40 1.06 -4.54
C LEU A 113 15.66 0.25 -3.48
N TYR A 114 14.93 -0.78 -3.93
CA TYR A 114 14.27 -1.73 -3.04
C TYR A 114 14.57 -3.17 -3.44
N PRO A 115 14.74 -4.08 -2.46
CA PRO A 115 14.82 -5.50 -2.72
C PRO A 115 13.46 -6.05 -3.17
N PHE A 116 13.47 -7.16 -3.91
CA PHE A 116 12.26 -7.81 -4.41
C PHE A 116 11.21 -8.07 -3.31
N GLY A 117 11.65 -8.47 -2.11
CA GLY A 117 10.77 -8.79 -0.99
C GLY A 117 10.05 -7.59 -0.36
N SER A 118 10.53 -6.37 -0.62
CA SER A 118 9.88 -5.13 -0.17
C SER A 118 8.92 -4.55 -1.22
N LEU A 119 8.70 -5.26 -2.33
CA LEU A 119 7.86 -4.81 -3.43
C LEU A 119 6.68 -5.75 -3.62
N ARG A 120 5.54 -5.17 -4.02
CA ARG A 120 4.39 -5.92 -4.52
C ARG A 120 3.81 -5.22 -5.74
N LEU A 121 3.07 -5.95 -6.57
CA LEU A 121 2.32 -5.32 -7.64
C LEU A 121 1.25 -4.40 -7.05
N HIS A 122 1.21 -3.17 -7.55
CA HIS A 122 0.18 -2.23 -7.18
C HIS A 122 -1.18 -2.70 -7.69
N GLN A 123 -2.21 -2.58 -6.85
CA GLN A 123 -3.59 -2.91 -7.20
C GLN A 123 -4.51 -1.76 -6.76
N GLU A 124 -5.40 -1.36 -7.66
CA GLU A 124 -6.44 -0.38 -7.37
C GLU A 124 -7.69 -1.10 -6.84
N TYR A 125 -8.40 -0.49 -5.91
CA TYR A 125 -9.67 -1.02 -5.40
C TYR A 125 -10.81 -0.10 -5.81
N GLU A 126 -11.58 -0.52 -6.80
CA GLU A 126 -12.67 0.27 -7.37
C GLU A 126 -13.95 -0.55 -7.44
N ASN A 127 -15.08 0.06 -7.07
CA ASN A 127 -16.42 -0.56 -7.16
C ASN A 127 -16.51 -1.95 -6.52
N GLY A 128 -15.72 -2.20 -5.47
CA GLY A 128 -15.72 -3.45 -4.75
C GLY A 128 -14.82 -4.55 -5.34
N GLN A 129 -14.02 -4.23 -6.36
CA GLN A 129 -13.16 -5.17 -7.08
C GLN A 129 -11.69 -4.71 -7.06
N TRP A 130 -10.78 -5.68 -7.08
CA TRP A 130 -9.35 -5.44 -7.25
C TRP A 130 -9.01 -5.38 -8.73
N ILE A 131 -8.35 -4.31 -9.14
CA ILE A 131 -7.94 -4.06 -10.51
C ILE A 131 -6.42 -4.04 -10.55
N LEU A 132 -5.85 -4.90 -11.39
CA LEU A 132 -4.41 -4.91 -11.65
C LEU A 132 -4.12 -4.02 -12.87
N PRO A 133 -3.22 -3.03 -12.76
CA PRO A 133 -2.79 -2.23 -13.91
C PRO A 133 -2.16 -3.12 -15.01
N PRO A 134 -2.31 -2.73 -16.29
CA PRO A 134 -1.75 -3.50 -17.40
C PRO A 134 -0.22 -3.51 -17.31
N ARG A 135 0.35 -4.72 -17.27
CA ARG A 135 1.79 -4.95 -17.30
C ARG A 135 2.26 -5.12 -18.73
N LYS A 136 3.10 -4.21 -19.21
CA LYS A 136 3.74 -4.33 -20.53
C LYS A 136 5.17 -4.79 -20.32
N ARG A 137 5.47 -6.01 -20.72
CA ARG A 137 6.87 -6.42 -20.87
C ARG A 137 7.43 -5.67 -22.08
N LEU A 138 8.15 -4.57 -21.84
CA LEU A 138 8.95 -3.96 -22.88
C LEU A 138 9.98 -5.01 -23.31
N ARG A 139 9.83 -5.53 -24.52
CA ARG A 139 10.90 -6.28 -25.16
C ARG A 139 11.93 -5.23 -25.54
N ASN A 140 13.10 -5.27 -24.91
CA ASN A 140 14.25 -4.55 -25.44
C ASN A 140 14.44 -5.05 -26.88
N ALA A 141 14.30 -4.14 -27.84
CA ALA A 141 14.64 -4.36 -29.24
C ALA A 141 16.16 -4.33 -29.39
#